data_AF-A0A957ZMI7-F1
#
_entry.id   AF-A0A957ZMI7-F1
#
_cell.length_a   1.000
_cell.length_b   1.000
_cell.length_c   1.000
_cell.angle_alpha   90.00
_cell.angle_beta   90.00
_cell.angle_gamma   90.00
#
_symmetry.space_group_name_H-M   'P 1'
#
loop_
_entity.id
_entity.type
_entity.pdbx_description
1 polymer ?
#
loop_
_entity_poly.entity_id
_entity_poly.type
_entity_poly.pdbx_seq_one_letter_code
_entity_poly.pdbx_strand_id
1 'polypeptide(L)' 'TEMDNVLFSALTMNTQPLHLNEDYAQKHSEFGRRIVNGIFTLGLAVGITVPELTEGTLVANLGYERVVHPHPMF' A
#
# COMPACT_ATOMS: atom_id res chain seq x y z
N THR A 1 -0.87 -9.60 -3.27
CA THR A 1 0.14 -10.54 -3.80
C THR A 1 1.41 -9.78 -4.12
N GLU A 2 2.54 -10.45 -4.38
CA GLU A 2 3.79 -9.76 -4.75
C GLU A 2 3.60 -8.87 -6.00
N MET A 3 2.87 -9.39 -6.99
CA MET A 3 2.57 -8.68 -8.23
C MET A 3 1.87 -7.34 -7.97
N ASP A 4 0.88 -7.31 -7.09
CA ASP A 4 0.11 -6.08 -6.81
C ASP A 4 1.00 -4.98 -6.20
N ASN A 5 1.93 -5.37 -5.33
CA ASN A 5 2.85 -4.43 -4.69
C ASN A 5 3.82 -3.81 -5.70
N VAL A 6 4.39 -4.64 -6.58
CA VAL A 6 5.30 -4.19 -7.65
C VAL A 6 4.55 -3.33 -8.66
N LEU A 7 3.38 -3.76 -9.10
CA LEU A 7 2.54 -3.02 -10.05
C LEU A 7 2.15 -1.67 -9.49
N PHE A 8 1.63 -1.62 -8.26
CA PHE A 8 1.23 -0.36 -7.63
C PHE A 8 2.42 0.59 -7.45
N SER A 9 3.56 0.08 -7.00
CA SER A 9 4.77 0.89 -6.83
C SER A 9 5.28 1.42 -8.16
N ALA A 10 5.20 0.64 -9.25
CA ALA A 10 5.56 1.11 -10.59
C ALA A 10 4.59 2.17 -11.11
N LEU A 11 3.27 1.97 -10.98
CA LEU A 11 2.24 2.91 -11.42
C LEU A 11 2.32 4.26 -10.69
N THR A 12 2.73 4.23 -9.42
CA THR A 12 2.84 5.44 -8.59
C THR A 12 4.25 6.04 -8.58
N MET A 13 5.16 5.51 -9.40
CA MET A 13 6.59 5.89 -9.44
C MET A 13 7.27 5.85 -8.06
N ASN A 14 6.81 4.96 -7.18
CA ASN A 14 7.47 4.71 -5.92
C ASN A 14 8.68 3.78 -6.17
N THR A 15 9.85 4.40 -6.35
CA THR A 15 11.12 3.71 -6.66
C THR A 15 11.83 3.15 -5.43
N GLN A 16 11.18 3.12 -4.26
CA GLN A 16 11.78 2.65 -3.02
C GLN A 16 12.12 1.15 -3.13
N PRO A 17 13.41 0.76 -3.07
CA PRO A 17 13.83 -0.63 -3.23
C PRO A 17 13.24 -1.58 -2.19
N LEU A 18 12.84 -1.08 -1.01
CA LEU A 18 12.21 -1.90 0.04
C LEU A 18 10.91 -2.60 -0.43
N HIS A 19 10.21 -2.04 -1.42
CA HIS A 19 8.97 -2.62 -1.99
C HIS A 19 9.23 -3.48 -3.23
N LEU A 20 10.40 -3.35 -3.85
CA LEU A 20 10.66 -3.82 -5.22
C LEU A 20 11.77 -4.87 -5.31
N ASN A 21 12.79 -4.76 -4.46
CA ASN A 21 14.00 -5.55 -4.56
C ASN A 21 14.17 -6.44 -3.31
N GLU A 22 14.08 -7.75 -3.52
CA GLU A 22 14.22 -8.76 -2.47
C GLU A 22 15.64 -8.81 -1.88
N ASP A 23 16.68 -8.73 -2.73
CA ASP A 23 18.08 -8.74 -2.30
C ASP A 23 18.40 -7.52 -1.42
N TYR A 24 17.89 -6.35 -1.80
CA TYR A 24 18.00 -5.15 -0.99
C TYR A 24 17.30 -5.32 0.36
N ALA A 25 16.07 -5.84 0.36
CA ALA A 25 15.32 -6.02 1.59
C ALA A 25 15.97 -7.04 2.54
N GLN A 26 16.54 -8.13 2.02
CA GLN A 26 17.27 -9.10 2.85
C GLN A 26 18.55 -8.53 3.46
N LYS A 27 19.28 -7.69 2.73
CA LYS A 27 20.59 -7.18 3.16
C LYS A 27 20.53 -5.89 3.97
N HIS A 28 19.52 -5.05 3.73
CA HIS A 28 19.51 -3.66 4.20
C HIS A 28 18.24 -3.27 4.96
N SER A 29 17.17 -4.08 4.92
CA SER A 29 15.97 -3.82 5.71
C SER A 29 15.96 -4.64 6.99
N GLU A 30 15.47 -4.05 8.07
CA GLU A 30 15.23 -4.75 9.35
C GLU A 30 14.18 -5.87 9.23
N PHE A 31 13.34 -5.83 8.19
CA PHE A 31 12.27 -6.80 7.97
C PHE A 31 12.73 -8.07 7.25
N GLY A 32 13.94 -8.09 6.67
CA GLY A 32 14.54 -9.27 6.03
C GLY A 32 13.82 -9.78 4.77
N ARG A 33 12.80 -9.08 4.28
CA ARG A 33 12.06 -9.34 3.03
C ARG A 33 11.34 -8.08 2.59
N ARG A 34 10.88 -8.03 1.34
CA ARG A 34 10.07 -6.89 0.88
C ARG A 34 8.80 -6.74 1.72
N ILE A 35 8.43 -5.49 1.97
CA ILE A 35 7.14 -5.14 2.57
C ILE A 35 6.27 -4.41 1.55
N VAL A 36 4.97 -4.48 1.76
CA VAL A 36 3.96 -3.87 0.89
C VAL A 36 3.94 -2.36 1.08
N ASN A 37 3.75 -1.63 -0.02
CA ASN A 37 3.58 -0.18 -0.02
C ASN A 37 2.37 0.24 0.83
N GLY A 38 2.59 1.10 1.82
CA GLY A 38 1.53 1.50 2.77
C GLY A 38 0.33 2.19 2.09
N ILE A 39 0.56 2.94 1.02
CA ILE A 39 -0.54 3.59 0.27
C ILE A 39 -1.35 2.57 -0.52
N PHE A 40 -0.73 1.49 -1.00
CA PHE A 40 -1.48 0.36 -1.57
C PHE A 40 -2.38 -0.27 -0.51
N THR A 41 -1.86 -0.52 0.69
CA THR A 41 -2.65 -1.06 1.81
C THR A 41 -3.82 -0.15 2.18
N LEU A 42 -3.59 1.16 2.28
CA LEU A 42 -4.66 2.14 2.54
C LEU A 42 -5.70 2.14 1.43
N GLY A 43 -5.27 2.24 0.16
CA GLY A 43 -6.16 2.27 -0.99
C GLY A 43 -7.01 1.00 -1.12
N LEU A 44 -6.42 -0.16 -0.84
CA LEU A 44 -7.14 -1.43 -0.79
C LEU A 44 -8.18 -1.45 0.33
N ALA A 45 -7.81 -1.05 1.55
CA ALA A 45 -8.72 -1.01 2.68
C ALA A 45 -9.91 -0.07 2.40
N VAL A 46 -9.65 1.13 1.89
CA VAL A 46 -10.72 2.06 1.49
C VAL A 46 -11.58 1.46 0.38
N GLY A 47 -10.98 0.88 -0.65
CA GLY A 47 -11.68 0.26 -1.79
C GLY A 47 -12.65 -0.85 -1.36
N ILE A 48 -12.25 -1.69 -0.40
CA ILE A 48 -13.12 -2.75 0.15
C ILE A 48 -14.38 -2.17 0.81
N THR A 49 -14.29 -1.00 1.43
CA THR A 49 -15.44 -0.38 2.11
C THR A 49 -16.42 0.34 1.17
N VAL A 50 -16.03 0.57 -0.09
CA VAL A 50 -16.81 1.38 -1.03
C VAL A 50 -18.24 0.87 -1.21
N PRO A 51 -18.48 -0.42 -1.49
CA PRO A 51 -19.83 -0.95 -1.72
C PRO A 51 -20.79 -0.75 -0.54
N GLU A 52 -20.25 -0.76 0.68
CA GLU A 52 -21.04 -0.67 1.91
C GLU A 52 -21.26 0.78 2.36
N LEU A 53 -20.27 1.65 2.17
CA LEU A 53 -20.27 2.97 2.81
C LEU A 53 -20.57 4.13 1.85
N THR A 54 -20.17 4.01 0.58
CA THR A 54 -20.06 5.19 -0.29
C THR A 54 -20.60 5.00 -1.71
N GLU A 55 -20.83 3.75 -2.13
CA GLU A 55 -21.33 3.47 -3.47
C GLU A 55 -22.70 4.11 -3.69
N GLY A 56 -22.79 4.95 -4.72
CA GLY A 56 -24.02 5.68 -5.08
C GLY A 56 -24.37 6.89 -4.20
N THR A 57 -23.66 7.13 -3.10
CA THR A 57 -24.00 8.20 -2.13
C THR A 57 -22.91 9.27 -1.99
N LEU A 58 -21.65 8.90 -2.20
CA LEU A 58 -20.50 9.79 -2.01
C LEU A 58 -20.31 10.72 -3.22
N VAL A 59 -20.26 12.03 -2.97
CA VAL A 59 -19.91 13.03 -4.00
C VAL A 59 -18.40 13.07 -4.24
N ALA A 60 -17.60 13.15 -3.17
CA ALA A 60 -16.14 13.11 -3.24
C ALA A 60 -15.52 12.72 -1.89
N ASN A 61 -14.45 11.91 -1.92
CA ASN A 61 -13.56 11.72 -0.78
C ASN A 61 -12.36 12.67 -0.94
N LEU A 62 -12.29 13.70 -0.10
CA LEU A 62 -11.33 14.80 -0.24
C LEU A 62 -10.23 14.80 0.84
N GLY A 63 -10.23 13.82 1.74
CA GLY A 63 -9.23 13.82 2.80
C GLY A 63 -9.31 12.63 3.74
N TYR A 64 -8.18 12.41 4.40
CA TYR A 64 -8.03 11.48 5.51
C TYR A 64 -7.43 12.26 6.67
N GLU A 65 -7.99 12.12 7.87
CA GLU A 65 -7.49 12.84 9.06
C GLU A 65 -6.22 12.17 9.62
N ARG A 66 -6.25 10.84 9.80
CA ARG A 66 -5.14 10.09 10.39
C ARG A 66 -5.07 8.67 9.85
N VAL A 67 -3.90 8.30 9.33
CA VAL A 67 -3.58 6.93 8.90
C VAL A 67 -2.33 6.47 9.65
N VAL A 68 -2.40 5.30 10.28
CA VAL A 68 -1.28 4.69 11.01
C VAL A 68 -1.14 3.24 10.57
N HIS A 69 0.05 2.86 10.14
CA HIS A 69 0.42 1.47 9.85
C HIS A 69 1.22 0.93 11.05
N PRO A 70 0.60 0.22 12.00
CA PRO A 70 1.29 -0.20 13.23
C PRO A 70 2.33 -1.30 12.97
N HIS A 71 2.17 -2.05 11.88
CA HIS A 71 3.06 -3.13 11.48
C HIS A 71 3.22 -3.13 9.95
N PRO A 72 4.36 -3.61 9.44
CA PRO A 72 4.54 -3.84 8.01
C PRO A 72 3.60 -4.93 7.50
N MET A 73 3.18 -4.79 6.24
CA MET A 73 2.48 -5.83 5.47
C MET A 73 3.47 -6.52 4.53
N PHE A 74 3.22 -7.77 4.17
CA PHE A 74 4.17 -8.65 3.48
C PHE A 74 3.60 -9.35 2.24
#